data_AF-A0A2S9CWT2-F1
#
_entry.id   AF-A0A2S9CWT2-F1
#
_cell.length_a   1.000
_cell.length_b   1.000
_cell.length_c   1.000
_cell.angle_alpha   90.00
_cell.angle_beta   90.00
_cell.angle_gamma   90.00
#
_symmetry.space_group_name_H-M   'P 1'
#
loop_
_entity.id
_entity.type
_entity.pdbx_description
1 polymer ?
#
loop_
_entity_poly.entity_id
_entity_poly.type
_entity_poly.pdbx_seq_one_letter_code
_entity_poly.pdbx_strand_id
1 'polypeptide(L)'
;MFEKLIDSFEKLCLQIIIEILLVPVTIFKLFQDPRRCYDLSVHEMEKEETERFQDYLSPIKLSVYTSVIISVLLMDYGGEHNIISKIKGLSMVEKALFIFLMNNITAVIFSVALLWYKKEKVNTVTFRTLLFSFIYTTVYTSTPFFILIISAMFLGQTMNVKAYVDHLGMVNEYGTREYLFLLVCLVFIIVGTIGIVKLFKALHYILKNNFTYHPYIVWFFTLLFFIIQLYYTQGFI
;
A
#
# COMPACT_ATOMS: atom_id res chain seq x y z
N MET A 1 3.73 22.12 32.74
CA MET A 1 4.40 21.00 32.04
C MET A 1 3.39 19.94 31.64
N PHE A 2 2.55 19.47 32.57
CA PHE A 2 1.44 18.55 32.29
C PHE A 2 0.42 19.08 31.26
N GLU A 3 0.05 20.36 31.34
CA GLU A 3 -0.90 20.99 30.41
C GLU A 3 -0.38 21.06 28.96
N LYS A 4 0.92 21.34 28.77
CA LYS A 4 1.58 21.27 27.44
C LYS A 4 1.65 19.85 26.90
N LEU A 5 1.77 18.86 27.79
CA LEU A 5 1.76 17.45 27.43
C LEU A 5 0.36 17.02 26.97
N ILE A 6 -0.68 17.45 27.67
CA ILE A 6 -2.08 17.21 27.28
C ILE A 6 -2.38 17.86 25.93
N ASP A 7 -2.00 19.13 25.72
CA ASP A 7 -2.20 19.83 24.43
C ASP A 7 -1.47 19.12 23.28
N SER A 8 -0.24 18.63 23.52
CA SER A 8 0.51 17.87 22.51
C SER A 8 -0.15 16.51 22.21
N PHE A 9 -0.69 15.84 23.24
CA PHE A 9 -1.39 14.57 23.10
C PHE A 9 -2.72 14.75 22.36
N GLU A 10 -3.49 15.78 22.68
CA GLU A 10 -4.73 16.13 22.00
C GLU A 10 -4.50 16.38 20.51
N LYS A 11 -3.49 17.20 20.17
CA LYS A 11 -3.09 17.46 18.78
C LYS A 11 -2.70 16.18 18.04
N LEU A 12 -1.93 15.31 18.70
CA LEU A 12 -1.54 14.02 18.12
C LEU A 12 -2.75 13.12 17.87
N CYS A 13 -3.67 13.00 18.84
CA CYS A 13 -4.88 12.21 18.69
C CYS A 13 -5.77 12.71 17.57
N LEU A 14 -6.02 14.03 17.50
CA LEU A 14 -6.79 14.65 16.42
C LEU A 14 -6.13 14.38 15.07
N GLN A 15 -4.81 14.54 14.97
CA GLN A 15 -4.08 14.28 13.74
C GLN A 15 -4.24 12.81 13.30
N ILE A 16 -4.09 11.84 14.22
CA ILE A 16 -4.26 10.42 13.92
C ILE A 16 -5.70 10.12 13.45
N ILE A 17 -6.71 10.70 14.10
CA ILE A 17 -8.12 10.52 13.70
C ILE A 17 -8.35 11.04 12.28
N ILE A 18 -7.86 12.24 11.98
CA ILE A 18 -7.95 12.84 10.64
C ILE A 18 -7.24 11.94 9.62
N GLU A 19 -6.03 11.48 9.92
CA GLU A 19 -5.26 10.63 9.03
C GLU A 19 -5.99 9.30 8.74
N ILE A 20 -6.58 8.65 9.75
CA ILE A 20 -7.38 7.43 9.58
C ILE A 20 -8.59 7.69 8.68
N LEU A 21 -9.28 8.82 8.85
CA LEU A 21 -10.41 9.21 7.99
C LEU A 21 -9.98 9.51 6.55
N LEU A 22 -8.76 10.01 6.34
CA LEU A 22 -8.21 10.29 5.02
C LEU A 22 -7.71 9.03 4.29
N VAL A 23 -7.44 7.91 4.97
CA VAL A 23 -7.07 6.63 4.32
C VAL A 23 -8.09 6.21 3.25
N PRO A 24 -9.39 5.99 3.58
CA PRO A 24 -10.37 5.57 2.58
C PRO A 24 -10.59 6.63 1.50
N VAL A 25 -10.54 7.92 1.85
CA VAL A 25 -10.65 9.03 0.88
C VAL A 25 -9.53 8.98 -0.15
N THR A 26 -8.30 8.75 0.30
CA THR A 26 -7.12 8.67 -0.55
C THR A 26 -7.17 7.43 -1.45
N ILE A 27 -7.49 6.27 -0.88
CA ILE A 27 -7.68 5.02 -1.65
C ILE A 27 -8.74 5.22 -2.73
N PHE A 28 -9.90 5.78 -2.37
CA PHE A 28 -10.99 6.03 -3.32
C PHE A 28 -10.56 6.99 -4.44
N LYS A 29 -9.88 8.10 -4.11
CA LYS A 29 -9.37 9.03 -5.12
C LYS A 29 -8.44 8.34 -6.12
N LEU A 30 -7.53 7.48 -5.66
CA LEU A 30 -6.61 6.72 -6.52
C LEU A 30 -7.34 5.64 -7.34
N PHE A 31 -8.29 4.93 -6.72
CA PHE A 31 -9.12 3.95 -7.42
C PHE A 31 -10.10 4.57 -8.41
N GLN A 32 -10.43 5.86 -8.35
CA GLN A 32 -11.24 6.50 -9.40
C GLN A 32 -10.45 6.66 -10.71
N ASP A 33 -9.27 7.28 -10.65
CA ASP A 33 -8.43 7.54 -11.82
C ASP A 33 -6.96 7.13 -11.57
N PRO A 34 -6.45 6.10 -12.27
CA PRO A 34 -5.07 5.65 -12.13
C PRO A 34 -4.00 6.70 -12.39
N ARG A 35 -4.33 7.75 -13.16
CA ARG A 35 -3.40 8.84 -13.46
C ARG A 35 -3.02 9.65 -12.23
N ARG A 36 -3.92 9.70 -11.24
CA ARG A 36 -3.73 10.44 -9.98
C ARG A 36 -2.53 9.96 -9.16
N CYS A 37 -2.06 8.72 -9.34
CA CYS A 37 -0.81 8.28 -8.71
C CYS A 37 0.35 9.20 -9.09
N TYR A 38 0.43 9.61 -10.36
CA TYR A 38 1.45 10.53 -10.85
C TYR A 38 1.04 11.99 -10.64
N ASP A 39 -0.16 12.38 -11.08
CA ASP A 39 -0.57 13.79 -11.11
C ASP A 39 -0.62 14.43 -9.72
N LEU A 40 -1.11 13.70 -8.70
CA LEU A 40 -1.10 14.19 -7.31
C LEU A 40 0.33 14.37 -6.81
N SER A 41 1.23 13.43 -7.13
CA SER A 41 2.63 13.52 -6.71
C SER A 41 3.34 14.71 -7.35
N VAL A 42 3.07 15.01 -8.62
CA VAL A 42 3.61 16.18 -9.30
C VAL A 42 3.08 17.46 -8.67
N HIS A 43 1.76 17.59 -8.57
CA HIS A 43 1.10 18.79 -8.07
C HIS A 43 1.48 19.11 -6.62
N GLU A 44 1.58 18.09 -5.76
CA GLU A 44 1.98 18.29 -4.36
C GLU A 44 3.45 18.69 -4.24
N MET A 45 4.32 18.29 -5.17
CA MET A 45 5.72 18.72 -5.15
C MET A 45 5.91 20.17 -5.62
N GLU A 46 4.90 20.77 -6.28
CA GLU A 46 4.89 22.19 -6.67
C GLU A 46 4.44 23.12 -5.52
N LYS A 47 3.68 22.61 -4.54
CA LYS A 47 3.20 23.37 -3.37
C LYS A 47 4.30 23.58 -2.31
N GLU A 48 4.11 24.58 -1.45
CA GLU A 48 4.92 24.75 -0.24
C GLU A 48 4.73 23.60 0.74
N GLU A 49 5.78 23.23 1.48
CA GLU A 49 5.79 22.03 2.34
C GLU A 49 4.65 22.00 3.37
N THR A 50 4.25 23.16 3.90
CA THR A 50 3.16 23.35 4.87
C THR A 50 1.77 23.14 4.27
N GLU A 51 1.61 23.28 2.96
CA GLU A 51 0.33 23.17 2.26
C GLU A 51 0.10 21.79 1.63
N ARG A 52 1.11 20.91 1.70
CA ARG A 52 1.05 19.59 1.07
C ARG A 52 0.12 18.64 1.82
N PHE A 53 -0.59 17.80 1.08
CA PHE A 53 -1.37 16.66 1.59
C PHE A 53 -2.43 17.04 2.64
N GLN A 54 -3.15 18.15 2.42
CA GLN A 54 -4.28 18.58 3.27
C GLN A 54 -5.54 17.73 3.03
N ASP A 55 -5.87 17.44 1.76
CA ASP A 55 -7.13 16.78 1.36
C ASP A 55 -7.02 15.25 1.16
N TYR A 56 -5.83 14.70 1.40
CA TYR A 56 -5.50 13.28 1.24
C TYR A 56 -4.14 12.98 1.86
N LEU A 57 -3.87 11.70 2.15
CA LEU A 57 -2.62 11.29 2.78
C LEU A 57 -1.45 11.29 1.82
N SER A 58 -0.27 11.66 2.34
CA SER A 58 0.99 11.43 1.64
C SER A 58 1.21 9.93 1.39
N PRO A 59 1.90 9.55 0.31
CA PRO A 59 2.12 8.13 -0.02
C PRO A 59 2.81 7.36 1.11
N ILE A 60 3.75 8.01 1.81
CA ILE A 60 4.45 7.42 2.95
C ILE A 60 3.46 7.10 4.07
N LYS A 61 2.65 8.07 4.50
CA LYS A 61 1.64 7.87 5.55
C LYS A 61 0.65 6.78 5.14
N LEU A 62 0.17 6.84 3.90
CA LEU A 62 -0.75 5.85 3.36
C LEU A 62 -0.16 4.44 3.40
N SER A 63 1.09 4.25 2.99
CA SER A 63 1.77 2.96 3.05
C SER A 63 1.95 2.47 4.50
N VAL A 64 2.25 3.37 5.45
CA VAL A 64 2.31 3.01 6.88
C VAL A 64 0.97 2.47 7.37
N TYR A 65 -0.13 3.18 7.12
CA TYR A 65 -1.47 2.76 7.55
C TYR A 65 -1.96 1.49 6.85
N THR A 66 -1.70 1.36 5.55
CA THR A 66 -2.24 0.27 4.72
C THR A 66 -1.32 -0.94 4.58
N SER A 67 -0.13 -0.93 5.18
CA SER A 67 0.78 -2.07 5.09
C SER A 67 1.56 -2.31 6.37
N VAL A 68 2.21 -1.29 6.94
CA VAL A 68 3.12 -1.45 8.08
C VAL A 68 2.34 -1.79 9.34
N ILE A 69 1.31 -1.00 9.67
CA ILE A 69 0.48 -1.23 10.86
C ILE A 69 -0.18 -2.60 10.79
N ILE A 70 -0.73 -2.97 9.62
CA ILE A 70 -1.36 -4.26 9.44
C ILE A 70 -0.35 -5.40 9.61
N SER A 71 0.85 -5.27 9.03
CA SER A 71 1.89 -6.30 9.13
C SER A 71 2.35 -6.48 10.57
N VAL A 72 2.46 -5.39 11.34
CA VAL A 72 2.78 -5.44 12.78
C VAL A 72 1.63 -6.08 13.57
N LEU A 73 0.38 -5.72 13.29
CA LEU A 73 -0.78 -6.36 13.92
C LEU A 73 -0.80 -7.86 13.61
N LEU A 74 -0.55 -8.27 12.37
CA LEU A 74 -0.49 -9.68 12.00
C LEU A 74 0.68 -10.43 12.66
N MET A 75 1.81 -9.77 12.94
CA MET A 75 2.90 -10.37 13.73
C MET A 75 2.47 -10.72 15.16
N ASP A 76 1.60 -9.90 15.76
CA ASP A 76 1.10 -10.13 17.12
C ASP A 76 -0.04 -11.17 17.14
N TYR A 77 -0.81 -11.31 16.06
CA TYR A 77 -1.92 -12.27 15.96
C TYR A 77 -1.54 -13.65 15.38
N GLY A 78 -0.43 -13.75 14.63
CA GLY A 78 -0.02 -14.96 13.90
C GLY A 78 1.43 -15.31 14.12
N GLY A 79 1.68 -16.30 14.97
CA GLY A 79 3.00 -16.92 15.11
C GLY A 79 3.52 -17.43 13.77
N GLU A 80 4.77 -17.07 13.46
CA GLU A 80 5.72 -17.78 12.57
C GLU A 80 5.64 -17.66 11.03
N HIS A 81 4.76 -16.87 10.41
CA HIS A 81 4.73 -16.83 8.92
C HIS A 81 5.52 -15.70 8.23
N ASN A 82 5.97 -14.66 8.94
CA ASN A 82 6.77 -13.60 8.33
C ASN A 82 8.28 -13.83 8.53
N ILE A 83 9.06 -13.78 7.45
CA ILE A 83 10.55 -13.86 7.47
C ILE A 83 11.16 -12.88 8.50
N ILE A 84 10.48 -11.75 8.70
CA ILE A 84 10.88 -10.66 9.59
C ILE A 84 10.63 -10.98 11.08
N SER A 85 9.64 -11.83 11.42
CA SER A 85 9.40 -12.22 12.83
C SER A 85 10.51 -13.11 13.39
N LYS A 86 11.26 -13.78 12.50
CA LYS A 86 12.41 -14.64 12.84
C LYS A 86 13.71 -13.88 13.09
N ILE A 87 13.78 -12.59 12.74
CA ILE A 87 14.98 -11.76 12.99
C ILE A 87 14.99 -11.36 14.48
N LYS A 88 15.75 -12.11 15.28
CA LYS A 88 16.00 -11.80 16.69
C LYS A 88 16.93 -10.58 16.81
N GLY A 89 16.59 -9.64 17.69
CA GLY A 89 17.45 -8.50 18.05
C GLY A 89 17.02 -7.12 17.52
N LEU A 90 15.95 -7.02 16.73
CA LEU A 90 15.40 -5.72 16.28
C LEU A 90 14.27 -5.24 17.20
N SER A 91 14.26 -3.95 17.51
CA SER A 91 13.14 -3.25 18.15
C SER A 91 11.88 -3.24 17.27
N MET A 92 10.71 -3.02 17.87
CA MET A 92 9.43 -2.95 17.14
C MET A 92 9.44 -1.85 16.07
N VAL A 93 10.10 -0.72 16.35
CA VAL A 93 10.25 0.40 15.41
C VAL A 93 11.12 0.01 14.23
N GLU A 94 12.26 -0.65 14.47
CA GLU A 94 13.15 -1.10 13.38
C GLU A 94 12.48 -2.17 12.51
N LYS A 95 11.70 -3.07 13.11
CA LYS A 95 10.88 -4.02 12.35
C LYS A 95 9.86 -3.31 11.47
N ALA A 96 9.17 -2.30 11.98
CA ALA A 96 8.22 -1.50 11.21
C ALA A 96 8.89 -0.75 10.05
N LEU A 97 10.08 -0.17 10.29
CA LEU A 97 10.88 0.47 9.24
C LEU A 97 11.35 -0.53 8.17
N PHE A 98 11.78 -1.72 8.58
CA PHE A 98 12.18 -2.76 7.64
C PHE A 98 11.00 -3.24 6.80
N ILE A 99 9.84 -3.47 7.42
CA ILE A 99 8.59 -3.79 6.71
C ILE A 99 8.25 -2.68 5.71
N PHE A 100 8.30 -1.42 6.13
CA PHE A 100 8.04 -0.29 5.26
C PHE A 100 8.97 -0.29 4.04
N LEU A 101 10.28 -0.45 4.27
CA LEU A 101 11.27 -0.44 3.20
C LEU A 101 11.06 -1.61 2.24
N MET A 102 10.81 -2.80 2.77
CA MET A 102 10.57 -4.00 1.98
C MET A 102 9.29 -3.91 1.15
N ASN A 103 8.20 -3.40 1.73
CA ASN A 103 6.93 -3.22 1.02
C ASN A 103 7.05 -2.18 -0.12
N ASN A 104 7.96 -1.22 0.01
CA ASN A 104 8.16 -0.14 -0.96
C ASN A 104 9.46 -0.30 -1.77
N ILE A 105 10.14 -1.44 -1.71
CA ILE A 105 11.46 -1.62 -2.35
C ILE A 105 11.36 -1.50 -3.87
N THR A 106 10.27 -2.00 -4.46
CA THR A 106 9.98 -1.86 -5.89
C THR A 106 9.82 -0.40 -6.28
N ALA A 107 9.12 0.39 -5.47
CA ALA A 107 8.97 1.83 -5.68
C ALA A 107 10.32 2.55 -5.63
N VAL A 108 11.19 2.21 -4.68
CA VAL A 108 12.55 2.77 -4.58
C VAL A 108 13.37 2.41 -5.82
N ILE A 109 13.42 1.12 -6.19
CA ILE A 109 14.19 0.63 -7.35
C ILE A 109 13.71 1.29 -8.64
N PHE A 110 12.38 1.33 -8.87
CA PHE A 110 11.80 1.94 -10.07
C PHE A 110 12.09 3.45 -10.15
N SER A 111 12.05 4.14 -9.01
CA SER A 111 12.38 5.57 -8.94
C SER A 111 13.84 5.81 -9.28
N VAL A 112 14.76 5.03 -8.71
CA VAL A 112 16.20 5.13 -8.99
C VAL A 112 16.50 4.78 -10.46
N ALA A 113 15.87 3.75 -11.01
CA ALA A 113 16.06 3.36 -12.41
C ALA A 113 15.63 4.48 -13.39
N LEU A 114 14.46 5.09 -13.16
CA LEU A 114 14.00 6.22 -13.98
C LEU A 114 14.87 7.46 -13.80
N LEU A 115 15.32 7.73 -12.58
CA LEU A 115 16.21 8.85 -12.31
C LEU A 115 17.57 8.68 -13.01
N TRP A 116 18.11 7.46 -13.01
CA TRP A 116 19.34 7.14 -13.72
C TRP A 116 19.19 7.31 -15.23
N TYR A 117 18.06 6.88 -15.79
CA TYR A 117 17.71 7.13 -17.19
C TYR A 117 17.68 8.63 -17.52
N LYS A 118 17.11 9.45 -16.62
CA LYS A 118 17.07 10.92 -16.75
C LYS A 118 18.41 11.62 -16.46
N LYS A 119 19.40 10.90 -15.93
CA LYS A 119 20.70 11.44 -15.47
C LYS A 119 20.55 12.52 -14.38
N GLU A 120 19.54 12.37 -13.51
CA GLU A 120 19.29 13.30 -12.40
C GLU A 120 19.87 12.78 -11.07
N LYS A 121 20.11 13.68 -10.11
CA LYS A 121 20.64 13.33 -8.78
C LYS A 121 19.51 12.85 -7.85
N VAL A 122 19.83 11.95 -6.91
CA VAL A 122 18.84 11.35 -5.98
C VAL A 122 18.18 12.38 -5.07
N ASN A 123 18.91 13.42 -4.64
CA ASN A 123 18.37 14.46 -3.77
C ASN A 123 17.66 15.57 -4.56
N THR A 124 16.75 15.19 -5.47
CA THR A 124 15.97 16.12 -6.30
C THR A 124 14.48 16.00 -6.03
N VAL A 125 13.73 17.02 -6.43
CA VAL A 125 12.26 16.99 -6.41
C VAL A 125 11.76 15.83 -7.28
N THR A 126 12.40 15.57 -8.42
CA THR A 126 12.07 14.46 -9.33
C THR A 126 12.10 13.11 -8.65
N PHE A 127 13.12 12.82 -7.83
CA PHE A 127 13.17 11.57 -7.08
C PHE A 127 11.97 11.45 -6.13
N ARG A 128 11.65 12.52 -5.38
CA ARG A 128 10.48 12.53 -4.48
C ARG A 128 9.17 12.32 -5.24
N THR A 129 8.98 13.00 -6.37
CA THR A 129 7.81 12.81 -7.24
C THR A 129 7.68 11.37 -7.72
N LEU A 130 8.77 10.77 -8.21
CA LEU A 130 8.78 9.39 -8.69
C LEU A 130 8.50 8.39 -7.57
N LEU A 131 9.19 8.54 -6.44
CA LEU A 131 9.00 7.70 -5.27
C LEU A 131 7.55 7.76 -4.80
N PHE A 132 6.99 8.95 -4.69
CA PHE A 132 5.60 9.15 -4.27
C PHE A 132 4.62 8.53 -5.26
N SER A 133 4.88 8.69 -6.55
CA SER A 133 4.06 8.11 -7.61
C SER A 133 4.03 6.60 -7.53
N PHE A 134 5.19 5.96 -7.38
CA PHE A 134 5.27 4.50 -7.29
C PHE A 134 4.72 3.96 -5.98
N ILE A 135 4.93 4.63 -4.84
CA ILE A 135 4.31 4.22 -3.56
C ILE A 135 2.79 4.26 -3.69
N TYR A 136 2.20 5.28 -4.33
CA TYR A 136 0.75 5.29 -4.56
C TYR A 136 0.25 4.14 -5.44
N THR A 137 1.07 3.58 -6.34
CA THR A 137 0.64 2.39 -7.11
C THR A 137 0.47 1.15 -6.24
N THR A 138 1.18 1.05 -5.10
CA THR A 138 1.04 -0.08 -4.18
C THR A 138 -0.36 -0.21 -3.61
N VAL A 139 -1.14 0.88 -3.59
CA VAL A 139 -2.53 0.90 -3.13
C VAL A 139 -3.40 -0.09 -3.92
N TYR A 140 -3.11 -0.31 -5.20
CA TYR A 140 -3.88 -1.25 -6.01
C TYR A 140 -3.68 -2.71 -5.62
N THR A 141 -2.54 -3.05 -5.02
CA THR A 141 -2.26 -4.40 -4.52
C THR A 141 -2.55 -4.52 -3.04
N SER A 142 -2.25 -3.49 -2.22
CA SER A 142 -2.44 -3.53 -0.78
C SER A 142 -3.90 -3.37 -0.33
N THR A 143 -4.72 -2.58 -1.04
CA THR A 143 -6.12 -2.33 -0.66
C THR A 143 -6.97 -3.61 -0.58
N PRO A 144 -6.93 -4.54 -1.56
CA PRO A 144 -7.62 -5.82 -1.43
C PRO A 144 -7.24 -6.55 -0.14
N PHE A 145 -5.94 -6.70 0.15
CA PHE A 145 -5.47 -7.35 1.37
C PHE A 145 -5.90 -6.61 2.63
N PHE A 146 -5.84 -5.28 2.63
CA PHE A 146 -6.30 -4.46 3.73
C PHE A 146 -7.77 -4.72 4.07
N ILE A 147 -8.65 -4.75 3.04
CA ILE A 147 -10.07 -5.07 3.22
C ILE A 147 -10.24 -6.49 3.78
N LEU A 148 -9.52 -7.46 3.22
CA LEU A 148 -9.59 -8.86 3.66
C LEU A 148 -9.16 -9.01 5.12
N ILE A 149 -8.03 -8.41 5.51
CA ILE A 149 -7.45 -8.52 6.85
C ILE A 149 -8.35 -7.84 7.88
N ILE A 150 -8.80 -6.60 7.64
CA ILE A 150 -9.72 -5.91 8.56
C ILE A 150 -11.02 -6.70 8.72
N SER A 151 -11.57 -7.21 7.61
CA SER A 151 -12.82 -7.97 7.65
C SER A 151 -12.65 -9.29 8.41
N ALA A 152 -11.52 -9.99 8.21
CA ALA A 152 -11.19 -11.20 8.96
C ALA A 152 -11.06 -10.93 10.46
N MET A 153 -10.35 -9.86 10.84
CA MET A 153 -10.21 -9.43 12.23
C MET A 153 -11.56 -9.08 12.86
N PHE A 154 -12.42 -8.34 12.15
CA PHE A 154 -13.75 -7.95 12.64
C PHE A 154 -14.68 -9.15 12.81
N LEU A 155 -14.60 -10.13 11.91
CA LEU A 155 -15.41 -11.36 11.98
C LEU A 155 -14.81 -12.41 12.95
N GLY A 156 -13.60 -12.18 13.47
CA GLY A 156 -12.89 -13.11 14.35
C GLY A 156 -12.44 -14.40 13.64
N GLN A 157 -12.21 -14.36 12.33
CA GLN A 157 -11.80 -15.51 11.52
C GLN A 157 -10.30 -15.44 11.20
N THR A 158 -9.65 -16.59 11.09
CA THR A 158 -8.24 -16.67 10.68
C THR A 158 -8.11 -16.57 9.16
N MET A 159 -7.03 -15.96 8.66
CA MET A 159 -6.77 -15.80 7.22
C MET A 159 -6.47 -17.11 6.48
N ASN A 160 -6.56 -18.26 7.14
CA ASN A 160 -6.21 -19.54 6.55
C ASN A 160 -7.36 -20.05 5.66
N VAL A 161 -7.41 -19.56 4.43
CA VAL A 161 -8.38 -19.95 3.40
C VAL A 161 -8.36 -21.46 3.16
N LYS A 162 -7.21 -22.13 3.34
CA LYS A 162 -7.08 -23.58 3.15
C LYS A 162 -7.79 -24.37 4.24
N ALA A 163 -7.62 -23.97 5.50
CA ALA A 163 -8.38 -24.54 6.62
C ALA A 163 -9.89 -24.29 6.45
N TYR A 164 -10.27 -23.19 5.81
CA TYR A 164 -11.66 -22.88 5.50
C TYR A 164 -12.26 -23.77 4.41
N VAL A 165 -11.52 -24.01 3.33
CA VAL A 165 -11.91 -24.94 2.25
C VAL A 165 -11.99 -26.37 2.77
N ASP A 166 -11.08 -26.77 3.67
CA ASP A 166 -11.14 -28.07 4.33
C ASP A 166 -12.35 -28.17 5.29
N HIS A 167 -12.72 -27.08 5.98
CA HIS A 167 -13.94 -27.00 6.80
C HIS A 167 -15.24 -26.98 5.98
N LEU A 168 -15.23 -26.38 4.78
CA LEU A 168 -16.35 -26.40 3.84
C LEU A 168 -16.71 -27.83 3.38
N GLY A 169 -15.74 -28.74 3.40
CA GLY A 169 -15.98 -30.16 3.10
C GLY A 169 -16.66 -30.96 4.21
N MET A 170 -16.72 -30.44 5.44
CA MET A 170 -17.08 -31.22 6.64
C MET A 170 -18.31 -30.74 7.41
N VAL A 171 -18.92 -29.59 7.08
CA VAL A 171 -20.01 -29.00 7.87
C VAL A 171 -21.24 -28.72 7.01
N ASN A 172 -22.36 -29.35 7.35
CA ASN A 172 -23.66 -29.19 6.67
C ASN A 172 -24.47 -27.96 7.12
N GLU A 173 -24.03 -27.23 8.14
CA GLU A 173 -24.69 -26.02 8.65
C GLU A 173 -23.71 -24.85 8.70
N TYR A 174 -23.75 -23.99 7.70
CA TYR A 174 -22.96 -22.76 7.70
C TYR A 174 -23.63 -21.66 8.54
N GLY A 175 -22.88 -21.07 9.45
CA GLY A 175 -23.31 -19.92 10.24
C GLY A 175 -23.35 -18.63 9.42
N THR A 176 -24.13 -17.63 9.85
CA THR A 176 -24.20 -16.30 9.18
C THR A 176 -22.83 -15.62 9.04
N ARG A 177 -21.90 -15.86 9.97
CA ARG A 177 -20.52 -15.33 9.92
C ARG A 177 -19.71 -15.91 8.77
N GLU A 178 -19.99 -17.14 8.35
CA GLU A 178 -19.23 -17.84 7.33
C GLU A 178 -19.65 -17.40 5.92
N TYR A 179 -20.96 -17.19 5.72
CA TYR A 179 -21.48 -16.53 4.52
C TYR A 179 -20.95 -15.10 4.37
N LEU A 180 -20.86 -14.33 5.46
CA LEU A 180 -20.27 -13.00 5.45
C LEU A 180 -18.78 -13.03 5.06
N PHE A 181 -18.01 -13.99 5.58
CA PHE A 181 -16.61 -14.15 5.20
C PHE A 181 -16.44 -14.54 3.73
N LEU A 182 -17.29 -15.42 3.19
CA LEU A 182 -17.27 -15.76 1.77
C LEU A 182 -17.58 -14.54 0.89
N LEU A 183 -18.53 -13.69 1.29
CA LEU A 183 -18.81 -12.42 0.62
C LEU A 183 -17.60 -11.48 0.64
N VAL A 184 -16.88 -11.40 1.76
CA VAL A 184 -15.63 -10.63 1.86
C VAL A 184 -14.56 -11.17 0.90
N CYS A 185 -14.40 -12.50 0.81
CA CYS A 185 -13.47 -13.12 -0.15
C CYS A 185 -13.85 -12.79 -1.61
N LEU A 186 -15.15 -12.75 -1.93
CA LEU A 186 -15.62 -12.35 -3.25
C LEU A 186 -15.30 -10.89 -3.55
N VAL A 187 -15.54 -9.99 -2.58
CA VAL A 187 -15.15 -8.57 -2.68
C VAL A 187 -13.64 -8.43 -2.89
N PHE A 188 -12.82 -9.20 -2.15
CA PHE A 188 -11.37 -9.23 -2.33
C PHE A 188 -10.97 -9.59 -3.76
N ILE A 189 -11.56 -10.62 -4.36
CA ILE A 189 -11.27 -11.05 -5.73
C ILE A 189 -11.65 -9.95 -6.75
N ILE A 190 -12.84 -9.35 -6.59
CA ILE A 190 -13.31 -8.28 -7.49
C ILE A 190 -12.39 -7.06 -7.39
N VAL A 191 -12.15 -6.56 -6.18
CA VAL A 191 -11.30 -5.37 -5.95
C VAL A 191 -9.85 -5.66 -6.37
N GLY A 192 -9.35 -6.87 -6.13
CA GLY A 192 -8.03 -7.32 -6.57
C GLY A 192 -7.89 -7.32 -8.09
N THR A 193 -8.87 -7.86 -8.81
CA THR A 193 -8.86 -7.89 -10.29
C THR A 193 -8.91 -6.47 -10.87
N ILE A 194 -9.76 -5.60 -10.32
CA ILE A 194 -9.83 -4.18 -10.70
C ILE A 194 -8.50 -3.47 -10.39
N GLY A 195 -7.92 -3.76 -9.22
CA GLY A 195 -6.62 -3.25 -8.78
C GLY A 195 -5.51 -3.59 -9.77
N ILE A 196 -5.40 -4.84 -10.21
CA ILE A 196 -4.40 -5.29 -11.18
C ILE A 196 -4.50 -4.50 -12.50
N VAL A 197 -5.71 -4.30 -13.02
CA VAL A 197 -5.92 -3.50 -14.25
C VAL A 197 -5.54 -2.04 -14.05
N LYS A 198 -5.90 -1.45 -12.90
CA LYS A 198 -5.56 -0.07 -12.56
C LYS A 198 -4.06 0.13 -12.32
N LEU A 199 -3.39 -0.86 -11.71
CA LEU A 199 -1.95 -0.88 -11.53
C LEU A 199 -1.23 -0.77 -12.87
N PHE A 200 -1.60 -1.61 -13.84
CA PHE A 200 -1.00 -1.56 -15.17
C PHE A 200 -1.18 -0.18 -15.82
N LYS A 201 -2.39 0.39 -15.73
CA LYS A 201 -2.68 1.74 -16.25
C LYS A 201 -1.86 2.84 -15.55
N ALA A 202 -1.71 2.77 -14.24
CA ALA A 202 -0.93 3.73 -13.45
C ALA A 202 0.55 3.67 -13.80
N LEU A 203 1.13 2.46 -13.86
CA LEU A 203 2.53 2.25 -14.26
C LEU A 203 2.77 2.77 -15.67
N HIS A 204 1.89 2.44 -16.62
CA HIS A 204 2.00 2.94 -17.98
C HIS A 204 1.99 4.46 -18.03
N TYR A 205 1.10 5.12 -17.27
CA TYR A 205 0.99 6.56 -17.25
C TYR A 205 2.23 7.23 -16.64
N ILE A 206 2.74 6.71 -15.53
CA ILE A 206 4.00 7.18 -14.92
C ILE A 206 5.14 7.07 -15.94
N LEU A 207 5.30 5.91 -16.58
CA LEU A 207 6.40 5.69 -17.52
C LEU A 207 6.24 6.56 -18.78
N LYS A 208 5.03 6.67 -19.32
CA LYS A 208 4.73 7.52 -20.48
C LYS A 208 5.10 8.99 -20.25
N ASN A 209 4.83 9.52 -19.05
CA ASN A 209 5.16 10.91 -18.73
C ASN A 209 6.65 11.13 -18.43
N ASN A 210 7.42 10.06 -18.20
CA ASN A 210 8.85 10.14 -17.88
C ASN A 210 9.78 9.72 -19.03
N PHE A 211 9.29 8.98 -20.02
CA PHE A 211 10.04 8.60 -21.22
C PHE A 211 9.67 9.48 -22.41
N THR A 212 10.68 10.08 -23.04
CA THR A 212 10.45 11.16 -24.01
C THR A 212 10.30 10.72 -25.47
N TYR A 213 10.65 9.48 -25.86
CA TYR A 213 10.87 9.20 -27.31
C TYR A 213 10.36 7.88 -27.91
N HIS A 214 10.11 6.79 -27.17
CA HIS A 214 9.79 5.51 -27.83
C HIS A 214 8.62 4.77 -27.18
N PRO A 215 7.43 4.71 -27.83
CA PRO A 215 6.25 4.05 -27.27
C PRO A 215 6.50 2.56 -26.96
N TYR A 216 7.29 1.87 -27.78
CA TYR A 216 7.66 0.46 -27.54
C TYR A 216 8.47 0.26 -26.26
N ILE A 217 9.37 1.21 -25.94
CA ILE A 217 10.18 1.16 -24.72
C ILE A 217 9.28 1.36 -23.49
N VAL A 218 8.32 2.28 -23.57
CA VAL A 218 7.34 2.50 -22.49
C VAL A 218 6.55 1.23 -22.22
N TRP A 219 6.05 0.56 -23.25
CA TRP A 219 5.30 -0.70 -23.10
C TRP A 219 6.15 -1.82 -22.50
N PHE A 220 7.41 -1.97 -22.96
CA PHE A 220 8.33 -2.95 -22.41
C PHE A 220 8.58 -2.73 -20.91
N PHE A 221 8.92 -1.50 -20.50
CA PHE A 221 9.15 -1.18 -19.09
C PHE A 221 7.87 -1.27 -18.26
N THR A 222 6.71 -0.94 -18.83
CA THR A 222 5.42 -1.10 -18.14
C THR A 222 5.20 -2.56 -17.80
N LEU A 223 5.37 -3.46 -18.78
CA LEU A 223 5.22 -4.90 -18.57
C LEU A 223 6.24 -5.43 -17.57
N LEU A 224 7.50 -5.00 -17.69
CA LEU A 224 8.58 -5.40 -16.78
C LEU A 224 8.27 -5.00 -15.33
N PHE A 225 7.94 -3.72 -15.10
CA PHE A 225 7.66 -3.20 -13.76
C PHE A 225 6.41 -3.85 -13.17
N PHE A 226 5.40 -4.08 -14.00
CA PHE A 226 4.18 -4.78 -13.61
C PHE A 226 4.46 -6.21 -13.15
N ILE A 227 5.24 -6.99 -13.91
CA ILE A 227 5.61 -8.37 -13.56
C ILE A 227 6.42 -8.39 -12.25
N ILE A 228 7.41 -7.51 -12.12
CA ILE A 228 8.21 -7.39 -10.89
C ILE A 228 7.31 -7.08 -9.69
N GLN A 229 6.39 -6.12 -9.83
CA GLN A 229 5.50 -5.72 -8.74
C GLN A 229 4.53 -6.83 -8.36
N LEU A 230 3.99 -7.60 -9.32
CA LEU A 230 3.18 -8.77 -9.01
C LEU A 230 3.98 -9.87 -8.31
N TYR A 231 5.19 -10.17 -8.79
CA TYR A 231 6.05 -11.18 -8.17
C TYR A 231 6.40 -10.83 -6.71
N TYR A 232 6.78 -9.57 -6.45
CA TYR A 232 7.05 -9.13 -5.09
C TYR A 232 5.79 -9.12 -4.22
N THR A 233 4.62 -8.78 -4.78
CA THR A 233 3.35 -8.84 -4.02
C THR A 233 3.01 -10.27 -3.62
N GLN A 234 3.32 -11.28 -4.45
CA GLN A 234 3.08 -12.69 -4.12
C GLN A 234 4.03 -13.22 -3.03
N GLY A 235 5.22 -12.65 -2.89
CA GLY A 235 6.22 -13.08 -1.88
C GLY A 235 5.97 -12.59 -0.46
N PHE A 236 4.99 -11.70 -0.24
CA PHE A 236 4.62 -11.13 1.07
C PHE A 236 3.31 -11.68 1.64
N ILE A 237 2.64 -12.59 0.92
CA ILE A 237 1.42 -13.28 1.38
C ILE A 237 1.81 -14.58 2.10
#